data_AF-A0A415DIT3-F1
#
_entry.id   AF-A0A415DIT3-F1
#
_cell.length_a   1.000
_cell.length_b   1.000
_cell.length_c   1.000
_cell.angle_alpha   90.00
_cell.angle_beta   90.00
_cell.angle_gamma   90.00
#
_symmetry.space_group_name_H-M   'P 1'
#
loop_
_entity.id
_entity.type
_entity.pdbx_description
1 polymer ?
#
loop_
_entity_poly.entity_id
_entity_poly.type
_entity_poly.pdbx_seq_one_letter_code
_entity_poly.pdbx_strand_id
1 'polypeptide(L)'
;MEKSVTEQAEELLDILSHDALKIFVHETCMNDSKYRQLFVAKHVHLLYPESKELYNRQLQTLAKVYADKYGFIGYQEARRLGHIVSEMTEEAMSDIKKGKIQKSMFVALATIEEMLNVISHNADDSDGQIGGSIENAFEVLNILTESKLNKIQHDELFNCLLTLFENDLLKGWDWHFTSIALAIKLVRTKQEKEKIKSALNNIKPDEKSWDYKKSQELMQELIKKTEGNENA
;
A
#
# COMPACT_ATOMS: atom_id res chain seq x y z
N MET A 1 -24.59 10.97 36.45
CA MET A 1 -23.29 10.44 35.99
C MET A 1 -22.89 11.34 34.84
N GLU A 2 -21.75 12.02 34.95
CA GLU A 2 -21.29 12.96 33.93
C GLU A 2 -20.89 12.16 32.67
N LYS A 3 -21.30 12.62 31.49
CA LYS A 3 -20.95 11.96 30.21
C LYS A 3 -19.44 12.00 30.03
N SER A 4 -18.87 10.94 29.46
CA SER A 4 -17.44 10.92 29.11
C SER A 4 -17.11 12.01 28.08
N VAL A 5 -15.84 12.41 28.02
CA VAL A 5 -15.37 13.40 27.03
C VAL A 5 -15.69 12.95 25.60
N THR A 6 -15.59 11.65 25.31
CA THR A 6 -15.94 11.07 24.00
C THR A 6 -17.42 11.25 23.68
N GLU A 7 -18.31 10.88 24.60
CA GLU A 7 -19.77 11.02 24.41
C GLU A 7 -20.17 12.50 24.25
N GLN A 8 -19.56 13.41 25.00
CA GLN A 8 -19.80 14.85 24.84
C GLN A 8 -19.33 15.36 23.47
N ALA A 9 -18.17 14.90 22.99
CA ALA A 9 -17.67 15.30 21.68
C ALA A 9 -18.59 14.83 20.54
N GLU A 10 -19.10 13.60 20.61
CA GLU A 10 -20.05 13.07 19.63
C GLU A 10 -21.35 13.90 19.60
N GLU A 11 -21.94 14.23 20.75
CA GLU A 11 -23.15 15.06 20.81
C GLU A 11 -22.93 16.48 20.26
N LEU A 12 -21.76 17.06 20.50
CA LEU A 12 -21.42 18.37 19.96
C LEU A 12 -21.33 18.36 18.42
N LEU A 13 -20.89 17.26 17.81
CA LEU A 13 -20.86 17.13 16.35
C LEU A 13 -22.26 17.16 15.73
N ASP A 14 -23.29 16.70 16.45
CA ASP A 14 -24.69 16.71 16.00
C ASP A 14 -25.37 18.07 16.23
N ILE A 15 -24.95 18.82 17.25
CA ILE A 15 -25.54 20.12 17.61
C ILE A 15 -24.93 21.27 16.81
N LEU A 16 -23.63 21.22 16.53
CA LEU A 16 -22.92 22.30 15.86
C LEU A 16 -23.34 22.43 14.39
N SER A 17 -23.51 23.66 13.94
CA SER A 17 -23.78 23.94 12.52
C SER A 17 -22.56 23.65 11.66
N HIS A 18 -22.79 23.41 10.37
CA HIS A 18 -21.71 23.20 9.40
C HIS A 18 -20.68 24.34 9.41
N ASP A 19 -21.14 25.60 9.49
CA ASP A 19 -20.26 26.77 9.55
C ASP A 19 -19.44 26.82 10.84
N ALA A 20 -20.05 26.47 11.99
CA ALA A 20 -19.34 26.39 13.26
C ALA A 20 -18.26 25.31 13.24
N LEU A 21 -18.55 24.13 12.69
CA LEU A 21 -17.56 23.07 12.49
C LEU A 21 -16.42 23.50 11.57
N LYS A 22 -16.74 24.20 10.48
CA LYS A 22 -15.74 24.70 9.53
C LYS A 22 -14.82 25.73 10.18
N ILE A 23 -15.36 26.65 10.99
CA ILE A 23 -14.57 27.62 11.78
C ILE A 23 -13.68 26.89 12.78
N PHE A 24 -14.21 25.91 13.53
CA PHE A 24 -13.45 25.14 14.50
C PHE A 24 -12.25 24.41 13.87
N VAL A 25 -12.49 23.70 12.75
CA VAL A 25 -11.43 23.01 12.01
C VAL A 25 -10.41 24.00 11.46
N HIS A 26 -10.86 25.15 10.93
CA HIS A 26 -9.97 26.21 10.44
C HIS A 26 -9.07 26.74 11.56
N GLU A 27 -9.63 27.12 12.70
CA GLU A 27 -8.87 27.65 13.84
C GLU A 27 -7.88 26.60 14.39
N THR A 28 -8.30 25.34 14.48
CA THR A 28 -7.43 24.25 14.91
C THR A 28 -6.27 24.05 13.92
N CYS A 29 -6.54 24.09 12.61
CA CYS A 29 -5.49 24.04 11.58
C CYS A 29 -4.54 25.24 11.65
N MET A 30 -5.00 26.43 12.02
CA MET A 30 -4.13 27.60 12.14
C MET A 30 -3.23 27.52 13.38
N ASN A 31 -3.73 26.94 14.46
CA ASN A 31 -3.03 26.87 15.74
C ASN A 31 -2.14 25.62 15.90
N ASP A 32 -2.46 24.52 15.22
CA ASP A 32 -1.70 23.26 15.29
C ASP A 32 -1.25 22.81 13.89
N SER A 33 0.07 22.88 13.66
CA SER A 33 0.67 22.47 12.39
C SER A 33 0.58 20.97 12.12
N LYS A 34 0.64 20.12 13.16
CA LYS A 34 0.51 18.67 13.00
C LYS A 34 -0.92 18.31 12.63
N TYR A 35 -1.90 18.91 13.30
CA TYR A 35 -3.31 18.76 12.95
C TYR A 35 -3.57 19.20 11.51
N ARG A 36 -3.04 20.36 11.11
CA ARG A 36 -3.17 20.85 9.73
C ARG A 36 -2.58 19.88 8.70
N GLN A 37 -1.39 19.34 8.95
CA GLN A 37 -0.76 18.38 8.05
C GLN A 37 -1.58 17.08 7.96
N LEU A 38 -2.11 16.59 9.08
CA LEU A 38 -2.96 15.41 9.11
C LEU A 38 -4.28 15.63 8.35
N PHE A 39 -4.93 16.78 8.56
CA PHE A 39 -6.15 17.16 7.86
C PHE A 39 -5.93 17.21 6.34
N VAL A 40 -4.86 17.90 5.91
CA VAL A 40 -4.51 17.95 4.49
C VAL A 40 -4.20 16.56 3.96
N ALA A 41 -3.38 15.76 4.64
CA ALA A 41 -3.05 14.41 4.19
C ALA A 41 -4.32 13.56 3.99
N LYS A 42 -5.25 13.57 4.94
CA LYS A 42 -6.50 12.79 4.83
C LYS A 42 -7.41 13.23 3.66
N HIS A 43 -7.37 14.51 3.27
CA HIS A 43 -8.34 15.08 2.31
C HIS A 43 -7.73 15.61 1.01
N VAL A 44 -6.42 15.44 0.79
CA VAL A 44 -5.69 16.00 -0.37
C VAL A 44 -6.23 15.49 -1.72
N HIS A 45 -6.82 14.29 -1.74
CA HIS A 45 -7.47 13.70 -2.92
C HIS A 45 -8.70 14.48 -3.41
N LEU A 46 -9.27 15.35 -2.59
CA LEU A 46 -10.37 16.24 -3.00
C LEU A 46 -9.87 17.47 -3.77
N LEU A 47 -8.56 17.75 -3.73
CA LEU A 47 -7.97 18.96 -4.31
C LEU A 47 -7.17 18.69 -5.59
N TYR A 48 -6.71 17.47 -5.80
CA TYR A 48 -5.84 17.10 -6.92
C TYR A 48 -6.33 15.83 -7.60
N PRO A 49 -6.06 15.66 -8.91
CA PRO A 49 -6.32 14.41 -9.61
C PRO A 49 -5.60 13.23 -8.95
N GLU A 50 -6.26 12.08 -8.95
CA GLU A 50 -5.68 10.84 -8.45
C GLU A 50 -4.44 10.44 -9.26
N SER A 51 -3.35 10.16 -8.55
CA SER A 51 -2.07 9.71 -9.10
C SER A 51 -1.31 8.96 -8.01
N LYS A 52 -0.38 8.09 -8.39
CA LYS A 52 0.48 7.42 -7.41
C LYS A 52 1.25 8.46 -6.58
N GLU A 53 1.80 9.48 -7.24
CA GLU A 53 2.60 10.55 -6.64
C GLU A 53 1.80 11.39 -5.62
N LEU A 54 0.47 11.47 -5.77
CA LEU A 54 -0.40 12.08 -4.77
C LEU A 54 -0.41 11.24 -3.47
N TYR A 55 -0.61 9.93 -3.61
CA TYR A 55 -0.65 9.02 -2.46
C TYR A 55 0.73 8.83 -1.81
N ASN A 56 1.82 8.82 -2.58
CA ASN A 56 3.18 8.87 -2.03
C ASN A 56 3.35 10.11 -1.13
N ARG A 57 2.98 11.30 -1.62
CA ARG A 57 3.07 12.55 -0.84
C ARG A 57 2.19 12.53 0.40
N GLN A 58 0.99 11.95 0.31
CA GLN A 58 0.08 11.76 1.44
C GLN A 58 0.73 10.89 2.53
N LEU A 59 1.25 9.72 2.17
CA LEU A 59 1.89 8.77 3.08
C LEU A 59 3.19 9.32 3.69
N GLN A 60 4.01 10.03 2.90
CA GLN A 60 5.20 10.74 3.39
C GLN A 60 4.83 11.81 4.41
N THR A 61 3.72 12.53 4.20
CA THR A 61 3.24 13.53 5.15
C THR A 61 2.78 12.87 6.44
N LEU A 62 2.05 11.75 6.36
CA LEU A 62 1.64 10.98 7.53
C LEU A 62 2.87 10.49 8.32
N ALA A 63 3.85 9.86 7.66
CA ALA A 63 5.08 9.42 8.30
C ALA A 63 5.78 10.57 9.06
N LYS A 64 5.87 11.76 8.44
CA LYS A 64 6.45 12.96 9.08
C LYS A 64 5.64 13.46 10.29
N VAL A 65 4.31 13.37 10.26
CA VAL A 65 3.44 13.78 11.37
C VAL A 65 3.67 12.91 12.61
N TYR A 66 3.88 11.60 12.39
CA TYR A 66 4.12 10.60 13.43
C TYR A 66 5.59 10.47 13.85
N ALA A 67 6.52 11.02 13.08
CA ALA A 67 7.93 11.05 13.44
C ALA A 67 8.24 12.09 14.54
N ASP A 68 9.28 11.80 15.31
CA ASP A 68 9.89 12.74 16.23
C ASP A 68 10.74 13.80 15.50
N LYS A 69 11.39 14.69 16.27
CA LYS A 69 12.23 15.76 15.71
C LYS A 69 13.46 15.27 14.94
N TYR A 70 13.85 14.00 15.09
CA TYR A 70 14.95 13.37 14.37
C TYR A 70 14.47 12.52 13.19
N GLY A 71 13.15 12.43 12.97
CA GLY A 71 12.57 11.64 11.91
C GLY A 71 12.35 10.18 12.30
N PHE A 72 12.46 9.81 13.58
CA PHE A 72 12.21 8.45 14.06
C PHE A 72 10.77 8.31 14.53
N ILE A 73 10.12 7.19 14.17
CA ILE A 73 8.76 6.85 14.55
C ILE A 73 8.83 5.80 15.66
N GLY A 74 8.52 6.22 16.88
CA GLY A 74 8.49 5.33 18.05
C GLY A 74 7.36 4.30 17.98
N TYR A 75 7.42 3.30 18.86
CA TYR A 75 6.49 2.17 18.89
C TYR A 75 5.00 2.57 18.87
N GLN A 76 4.60 3.53 19.70
CA GLN A 76 3.19 3.96 19.78
C GLN A 76 2.75 4.73 18.54
N GLU A 77 3.66 5.53 17.99
CA GLU A 77 3.48 6.31 16.78
C GLU A 77 3.42 5.42 15.54
N ALA A 78 4.25 4.37 15.48
CA ALA A 78 4.23 3.35 14.44
C ALA A 78 2.89 2.62 14.42
N ARG A 79 2.37 2.24 15.60
CA ARG A 79 1.04 1.65 15.73
C ARG A 79 -0.08 2.56 15.22
N ARG A 80 -0.03 3.85 15.55
CA ARG A 80 -1.02 4.83 15.08
C ARG A 80 -0.92 5.09 13.58
N LEU A 81 0.30 5.19 13.06
CA LEU A 81 0.54 5.33 11.62
C LEU A 81 0.02 4.10 10.86
N GLY A 82 0.40 2.90 11.29
CA GLY A 82 -0.04 1.64 10.68
C GLY A 82 -1.57 1.49 10.68
N HIS A 83 -2.24 1.90 11.75
CA HIS A 83 -3.71 1.90 11.77
C HIS A 83 -4.32 2.79 10.68
N ILE A 84 -3.86 4.04 10.56
CA ILE A 84 -4.37 4.97 9.53
C ILE A 84 -4.07 4.47 8.12
N VAL A 85 -2.88 3.92 7.89
CA VAL A 85 -2.52 3.37 6.58
C VAL A 85 -3.33 2.11 6.26
N SER A 86 -3.63 1.29 7.26
CA SER A 86 -4.52 0.14 7.11
C SER A 86 -5.92 0.58 6.69
N GLU A 87 -6.51 1.61 7.31
CA GLU A 87 -7.79 2.19 6.89
C GLU A 87 -7.76 2.62 5.41
N MET A 88 -6.65 3.24 4.96
CA MET A 88 -6.48 3.63 3.55
C MET A 88 -6.47 2.41 2.61
N THR A 89 -5.82 1.33 3.00
CA THR A 89 -5.82 0.08 2.20
C THR A 89 -7.18 -0.63 2.20
N GLU A 90 -7.90 -0.62 3.32
CA GLU A 90 -9.26 -1.17 3.42
C GLU A 90 -10.24 -0.37 2.53
N GLU A 91 -10.12 0.96 2.52
CA GLU A 91 -10.88 1.81 1.60
C GLU A 91 -10.55 1.46 0.14
N ALA A 92 -9.26 1.25 -0.18
CA ALA A 92 -8.85 0.84 -1.51
C ALA A 92 -9.48 -0.49 -1.93
N MET A 93 -9.57 -1.48 -1.04
CA MET A 93 -10.28 -2.75 -1.31
C MET A 93 -11.77 -2.52 -1.58
N SER A 94 -12.43 -1.64 -0.80
CA SER A 94 -13.83 -1.26 -1.00
C SER A 94 -14.05 -0.55 -2.33
N ASP A 95 -13.10 0.30 -2.73
CA ASP A 95 -13.15 1.10 -3.95
C ASP A 95 -12.99 0.26 -5.23
N ILE A 96 -12.30 -0.89 -5.16
CA ILE A 96 -12.30 -1.89 -6.25
C ILE A 96 -13.72 -2.33 -6.57
N LYS A 97 -14.54 -2.63 -5.54
CA LYS A 97 -15.94 -3.06 -5.71
C LYS A 97 -16.81 -1.98 -6.34
N LYS A 98 -16.40 -0.71 -6.24
CA LYS A 98 -17.06 0.45 -6.86
C LYS A 98 -16.48 0.80 -8.24
N GLY A 99 -15.58 -0.02 -8.78
CA GLY A 99 -14.96 0.16 -10.09
C GLY A 99 -13.80 1.16 -10.11
N LYS A 100 -13.33 1.66 -8.96
CA LYS A 100 -12.22 2.61 -8.87
C LYS A 100 -10.86 1.90 -8.89
N ILE A 101 -10.65 1.08 -9.92
CA ILE A 101 -9.48 0.21 -10.08
C ILE A 101 -8.15 0.99 -10.02
N GLN A 102 -8.07 2.11 -10.74
CA GLN A 102 -6.83 2.90 -10.83
C GLN A 102 -6.45 3.50 -9.47
N LYS A 103 -7.44 4.04 -8.75
CA LYS A 103 -7.26 4.58 -7.40
C LYS A 103 -6.66 3.52 -6.48
N SER A 104 -7.28 2.34 -6.43
CA SER A 104 -6.85 1.27 -5.54
C SER A 104 -5.44 0.77 -5.86
N MET A 105 -5.09 0.71 -7.14
CA MET A 105 -3.72 0.39 -7.58
C MET A 105 -2.71 1.44 -7.08
N PHE A 106 -3.01 2.72 -7.26
CA PHE A 106 -2.14 3.80 -6.81
C PHE A 106 -1.94 3.82 -5.30
N VAL A 107 -3.01 3.64 -4.52
CA VAL A 107 -2.93 3.56 -3.05
C VAL A 107 -2.05 2.37 -2.63
N ALA A 108 -2.29 1.19 -3.19
CA ALA A 108 -1.52 0.00 -2.83
C ALA A 108 -0.02 0.15 -3.14
N LEU A 109 0.32 0.61 -4.35
CA LEU A 109 1.71 0.80 -4.76
C LEU A 109 2.41 1.86 -3.90
N ALA A 110 1.76 3.00 -3.66
CA ALA A 110 2.31 4.04 -2.79
C ALA A 110 2.49 3.55 -1.34
N THR A 111 1.54 2.77 -0.81
CA THR A 111 1.67 2.18 0.53
C THR A 111 2.87 1.24 0.62
N ILE A 112 3.05 0.33 -0.34
CA ILE A 112 4.21 -0.57 -0.37
C ILE A 112 5.51 0.25 -0.39
N GLU A 113 5.63 1.22 -1.30
CA GLU A 113 6.85 2.02 -1.45
C GLU A 113 7.18 2.83 -0.19
N GLU A 114 6.22 3.59 0.32
CA GLU A 114 6.47 4.52 1.43
C GLU A 114 6.59 3.82 2.77
N MET A 115 5.75 2.82 3.05
CA MET A 115 5.82 2.10 4.33
C MET A 115 7.04 1.18 4.39
N LEU A 116 7.47 0.60 3.26
CA LEU A 116 8.74 -0.12 3.19
C LEU A 116 9.92 0.80 3.54
N ASN A 117 9.91 2.03 3.02
CA ASN A 117 10.92 3.01 3.36
C ASN A 117 10.89 3.38 4.84
N VAL A 118 9.70 3.52 5.44
CA VAL A 118 9.54 3.81 6.87
C VAL A 118 10.08 2.68 7.74
N ILE A 119 9.61 1.44 7.53
CA ILE A 119 9.99 0.29 8.38
C ILE A 119 11.49 -0.04 8.25
N SER A 120 12.08 0.18 7.08
CA SER A 120 13.49 -0.17 6.83
C SER A 120 14.48 0.80 7.47
N HIS A 121 14.07 2.04 7.78
CA HIS A 121 15.04 3.08 8.16
C HIS A 121 14.69 3.80 9.47
N ASN A 122 13.41 4.01 9.76
CA ASN A 122 13.02 5.10 10.65
C ASN A 122 11.86 4.75 11.60
N ALA A 123 11.53 3.47 11.83
CA ALA A 123 10.44 3.09 12.73
C ALA A 123 10.76 1.89 13.64
N ASP A 124 10.24 1.94 14.87
CA ASP A 124 10.07 0.76 15.73
C ASP A 124 8.73 0.09 15.40
N ASP A 125 8.76 -0.87 14.48
CA ASP A 125 7.58 -1.65 14.10
C ASP A 125 7.56 -3.05 14.73
N SER A 126 8.05 -3.18 15.97
CA SER A 126 8.05 -4.48 16.67
C SER A 126 6.64 -5.07 16.91
N ASP A 127 5.58 -4.24 16.82
CA ASP A 127 4.17 -4.66 16.85
C ASP A 127 3.61 -5.04 15.47
N GLY A 128 4.41 -4.92 14.41
CA GLY A 128 4.10 -5.31 13.03
C GLY A 128 2.99 -4.50 12.35
N GLN A 129 2.71 -3.28 12.80
CA GLN A 129 1.58 -2.48 12.31
C GLN A 129 1.87 -1.84 10.95
N ILE A 130 3.12 -1.42 10.73
CA ILE A 130 3.58 -0.90 9.44
C ILE A 130 3.77 -2.05 8.47
N GLY A 131 4.38 -3.16 8.91
CA GLY A 131 4.49 -4.39 8.14
C GLY A 131 3.12 -4.92 7.70
N GLY A 132 2.16 -5.00 8.62
CA GLY A 132 0.77 -5.38 8.31
C GLY A 132 0.09 -4.44 7.31
N SER A 133 0.43 -3.14 7.32
CA SER A 133 -0.07 -2.20 6.31
C SER A 133 0.48 -2.48 4.91
N ILE A 134 1.74 -2.95 4.81
CA ILE A 134 2.35 -3.38 3.55
C ILE A 134 1.70 -4.67 3.06
N GLU A 135 1.44 -5.62 3.96
CA GLU A 135 0.72 -6.86 3.64
C GLU A 135 -0.70 -6.57 3.14
N ASN A 136 -1.43 -5.67 3.80
CA ASN A 136 -2.76 -5.22 3.34
C ASN A 136 -2.69 -4.60 1.94
N ALA A 137 -1.64 -3.83 1.63
CA ALA A 137 -1.45 -3.27 0.30
C ALA A 137 -1.17 -4.36 -0.76
N PHE A 138 -0.40 -5.40 -0.43
CA PHE A 138 -0.25 -6.56 -1.31
C PHE A 138 -1.58 -7.30 -1.51
N GLU A 139 -2.44 -7.36 -0.48
CA GLU A 139 -3.78 -7.95 -0.63
C GLU A 139 -4.67 -7.10 -1.55
N VAL A 140 -4.56 -5.77 -1.52
CA VAL A 140 -5.22 -4.90 -2.53
C VAL A 140 -4.74 -5.27 -3.94
N LEU A 141 -3.43 -5.43 -4.15
CA LEU A 141 -2.87 -5.84 -5.46
C LEU A 141 -3.36 -7.24 -5.86
N ASN A 142 -3.45 -8.17 -4.91
CA ASN A 142 -3.96 -9.51 -5.12
C ASN A 142 -5.41 -9.49 -5.65
N ILE A 143 -6.30 -8.74 -4.99
CA ILE A 143 -7.69 -8.54 -5.44
C ILE A 143 -7.74 -7.92 -6.85
N LEU A 144 -6.83 -6.98 -7.16
CA LEU A 144 -6.73 -6.40 -8.50
C LEU A 144 -6.35 -7.43 -9.57
N THR A 145 -5.50 -8.41 -9.25
CA THR A 145 -5.14 -9.48 -10.21
C THR A 145 -6.33 -10.36 -10.62
N GLU A 146 -7.34 -10.45 -9.74
CA GLU A 146 -8.57 -11.22 -9.95
C GLU A 146 -9.71 -10.36 -10.52
N SER A 147 -9.50 -9.05 -10.62
CA SER A 147 -10.48 -8.08 -11.10
C SER A 147 -10.47 -7.95 -12.63
N LYS A 148 -11.56 -7.39 -13.19
CA LYS A 148 -11.64 -7.09 -14.62
C LYS A 148 -10.84 -5.83 -14.97
N LEU A 149 -9.58 -6.02 -15.35
CA LEU A 149 -8.69 -4.95 -15.79
C LEU A 149 -8.82 -4.69 -17.30
N ASN A 150 -8.86 -3.42 -17.69
CA ASN A 150 -8.63 -3.04 -19.09
C ASN A 150 -7.14 -3.24 -19.47
N LYS A 151 -6.81 -3.09 -20.76
CA LYS A 151 -5.43 -3.32 -21.24
C LYS A 151 -4.40 -2.40 -20.55
N ILE A 152 -4.72 -1.12 -20.39
CA ILE A 152 -3.80 -0.14 -19.79
C ILE A 152 -3.54 -0.51 -18.32
N GLN A 153 -4.60 -0.78 -17.56
CA GLN A 153 -4.51 -1.18 -16.15
C GLN A 153 -3.76 -2.50 -15.96
N HIS A 154 -3.98 -3.45 -16.87
CA HIS A 154 -3.26 -4.72 -16.85
C HIS A 154 -1.75 -4.52 -17.07
N ASP A 155 -1.39 -3.79 -18.12
CA ASP A 155 0.00 -3.56 -18.48
C ASP A 155 0.72 -2.76 -17.37
N GLU A 156 0.05 -1.79 -16.79
CA GLU A 156 0.56 -1.00 -15.66
C GLU A 156 0.81 -1.88 -14.42
N LEU A 157 -0.21 -2.61 -13.95
CA LEU A 157 -0.08 -3.47 -12.78
C LEU A 157 1.01 -4.54 -12.97
N PHE A 158 1.04 -5.18 -14.14
CA PHE A 158 2.04 -6.20 -14.45
C PHE A 158 3.47 -5.64 -14.40
N ASN A 159 3.72 -4.48 -15.02
CA ASN A 159 5.03 -3.86 -15.01
C ASN A 159 5.43 -3.37 -13.61
N CYS A 160 4.49 -2.79 -12.85
CA CYS A 160 4.74 -2.39 -11.47
C CYS A 160 5.13 -3.58 -10.58
N LEU A 161 4.45 -4.72 -10.70
CA LEU A 161 4.78 -5.93 -9.94
C LEU A 161 6.18 -6.46 -10.27
N LEU A 162 6.61 -6.39 -11.54
CA LEU A 162 8.00 -6.71 -11.91
C LEU A 162 9.01 -5.74 -11.30
N THR A 163 8.72 -4.44 -11.31
CA THR A 163 9.58 -3.44 -10.65
C THR A 163 9.68 -3.67 -9.14
N LEU A 164 8.58 -4.05 -8.49
CA LEU A 164 8.60 -4.43 -7.07
C LEU A 164 9.46 -5.67 -6.81
N PHE A 165 9.44 -6.68 -7.69
CA PHE A 165 10.28 -7.85 -7.56
C PHE A 165 11.79 -7.51 -7.63
N GLU A 166 12.14 -6.54 -8.45
CA GLU A 166 13.53 -6.08 -8.62
C GLU A 166 14.02 -5.20 -7.46
N ASN A 167 13.12 -4.68 -6.61
CA ASN A 167 13.45 -3.77 -5.53
C ASN A 167 14.20 -4.47 -4.38
N ASP A 168 15.44 -4.05 -4.14
CA ASP A 168 16.31 -4.65 -3.12
C ASP A 168 15.79 -4.48 -1.68
N LEU A 169 15.05 -3.40 -1.37
CA LEU A 169 14.45 -3.24 -0.04
C LEU A 169 13.41 -4.33 0.21
N LEU A 170 12.63 -4.72 -0.79
CA LEU A 170 11.65 -5.82 -0.67
C LEU A 170 12.32 -7.19 -0.55
N LYS A 171 13.59 -7.34 -0.95
CA LYS A 171 14.35 -8.59 -0.78
C LYS A 171 14.69 -8.85 0.68
N GLY A 172 14.99 -7.82 1.45
CA GLY A 172 15.26 -7.95 2.89
C GLY A 172 14.07 -8.46 3.71
N TRP A 173 12.86 -8.42 3.15
CA TRP A 173 11.60 -8.80 3.80
C TRP A 173 10.85 -9.91 3.05
N ASP A 174 11.46 -10.52 2.02
CA ASP A 174 10.86 -11.55 1.16
C ASP A 174 9.61 -11.16 0.35
N TRP A 175 9.03 -9.98 0.58
CA TRP A 175 7.86 -9.46 -0.14
C TRP A 175 8.04 -9.32 -1.65
N HIS A 176 9.29 -9.23 -2.14
CA HIS A 176 9.56 -9.29 -3.56
C HIS A 176 9.00 -10.57 -4.20
N PHE A 177 9.06 -11.72 -3.52
CA PHE A 177 8.45 -12.96 -4.02
C PHE A 177 6.92 -12.89 -4.10
N THR A 178 6.27 -12.18 -3.17
CA THR A 178 4.83 -11.89 -3.26
C THR A 178 4.51 -11.12 -4.54
N SER A 179 5.31 -10.10 -4.88
CA SER A 179 5.06 -9.30 -6.08
C SER A 179 5.14 -10.12 -7.38
N ILE A 180 6.15 -10.99 -7.53
CA ILE A 180 6.27 -11.81 -8.75
C ILE A 180 5.22 -12.93 -8.79
N ALA A 181 4.80 -13.47 -7.64
CA ALA A 181 3.68 -14.41 -7.59
C ALA A 181 2.37 -13.76 -8.12
N LEU A 182 2.12 -12.50 -7.76
CA LEU A 182 1.00 -11.73 -8.32
C LEU A 182 1.18 -11.46 -9.82
N ALA A 183 2.40 -11.18 -10.28
CA ALA A 183 2.67 -11.00 -11.71
C ALA A 183 2.37 -12.29 -12.50
N ILE A 184 2.68 -13.47 -11.94
CA ILE A 184 2.36 -14.77 -12.55
C ILE A 184 0.85 -14.93 -12.75
N LYS A 185 0.02 -14.51 -11.78
CA LYS A 185 -1.45 -14.55 -11.91
C LYS A 185 -1.96 -13.76 -13.12
N LEU A 186 -1.30 -12.64 -13.45
CA LEU A 186 -1.68 -11.75 -14.53
C LEU A 186 -1.25 -12.22 -15.93
N VAL A 187 -0.32 -13.17 -16.07
CA VAL A 187 0.22 -13.57 -17.38
C VAL A 187 -0.88 -13.98 -18.36
N ARG A 188 -0.92 -13.29 -19.50
CA ARG A 188 -1.82 -13.53 -20.65
C ARG A 188 -1.05 -13.79 -21.95
N THR A 189 0.17 -13.29 -22.08
CA THR A 189 0.94 -13.37 -23.33
C THR A 189 2.25 -14.12 -23.18
N LYS A 190 2.78 -14.64 -24.29
CA LYS A 190 4.12 -15.24 -24.33
C LYS A 190 5.21 -14.25 -23.92
N GLN A 191 5.05 -12.97 -24.27
CA GLN A 191 6.01 -11.92 -23.90
C GLN A 191 6.04 -11.69 -22.38
N GLU A 192 4.89 -11.69 -21.71
CA GLU A 192 4.82 -11.60 -20.24
C GLU A 192 5.42 -12.82 -19.55
N LYS A 193 5.16 -14.03 -20.07
CA LYS A 193 5.80 -15.27 -19.60
C LYS A 193 7.32 -15.16 -19.64
N GLU A 194 7.89 -14.71 -20.77
CA GLU A 194 9.33 -14.58 -20.91
C GLU A 194 9.93 -13.50 -20.00
N LYS A 195 9.22 -12.40 -19.74
CA LYS A 195 9.65 -11.39 -18.74
C LYS A 195 9.80 -12.00 -17.35
N ILE A 196 8.79 -12.73 -16.87
CA ILE A 196 8.85 -13.39 -15.55
C ILE A 196 9.96 -14.45 -15.52
N LYS A 197 10.06 -15.26 -16.57
CA LYS A 197 11.09 -16.30 -16.66
C LYS A 197 12.49 -15.69 -16.60
N SER A 198 12.72 -14.60 -17.32
CA SER A 198 13.99 -13.87 -17.27
C SER A 198 14.28 -13.33 -15.87
N ALA A 199 13.28 -12.75 -15.20
CA ALA A 199 13.42 -12.21 -13.85
C ALA A 199 13.80 -13.31 -12.84
N LEU A 200 13.11 -14.46 -12.87
CA LEU A 200 13.40 -15.58 -11.97
C LEU A 200 14.78 -16.21 -12.24
N ASN A 201 15.19 -16.32 -13.51
CA ASN A 201 16.49 -16.88 -13.88
C ASN A 201 17.69 -16.01 -13.47
N ASN A 202 17.48 -14.74 -13.11
CA ASN A 202 18.53 -13.88 -12.58
C ASN A 202 18.92 -14.25 -11.13
N ILE A 203 18.08 -15.03 -10.42
CA ILE A 203 18.42 -15.56 -9.11
C ILE A 203 19.49 -16.64 -9.28
N LYS A 204 20.62 -16.45 -8.62
CA LYS A 204 21.78 -17.34 -8.77
C LYS A 204 21.45 -18.77 -8.31
N PRO A 205 21.82 -19.80 -9.09
CA PRO A 205 21.66 -21.18 -8.67
C PRO A 205 22.46 -21.51 -7.41
N ASP A 206 21.76 -21.91 -6.36
CA ASP A 206 22.32 -22.47 -5.13
C ASP A 206 21.25 -23.32 -4.46
N GLU A 207 21.40 -24.65 -4.49
CA GLU A 207 20.40 -25.58 -3.94
C GLU A 207 20.16 -25.44 -2.44
N LYS A 208 21.07 -24.77 -1.71
CA LYS A 208 20.90 -24.47 -0.29
C LYS A 208 20.25 -23.11 -0.05
N SER A 209 20.15 -22.28 -1.09
CA SER A 209 19.55 -20.95 -1.00
C SER A 209 18.03 -21.05 -0.99
N TRP A 210 17.42 -20.39 0.01
CA TRP A 210 15.98 -20.24 0.10
C TRP A 210 15.43 -19.49 -1.13
N ASP A 211 16.12 -18.43 -1.56
CA ASP A 211 15.74 -17.64 -2.76
C ASP A 211 15.71 -18.51 -4.01
N TYR A 212 16.73 -19.35 -4.21
CA TYR A 212 16.80 -20.21 -5.38
C TYR A 212 15.66 -21.23 -5.35
N LYS A 213 15.43 -21.89 -4.21
CA LYS A 213 14.29 -22.81 -4.08
C LYS A 213 12.96 -22.10 -4.37
N LYS A 214 12.75 -20.91 -3.81
CA LYS A 214 11.53 -20.13 -4.03
C LYS A 214 11.36 -19.73 -5.50
N SER A 215 12.45 -19.37 -6.18
CA SER A 215 12.44 -19.08 -7.62
C SER A 215 11.99 -20.29 -8.47
N GLN A 216 12.40 -21.51 -8.09
CA GLN A 216 12.02 -22.73 -8.81
C GLN A 216 10.54 -23.05 -8.60
N GLU A 217 10.01 -22.85 -7.37
CA GLU A 217 8.58 -22.99 -7.09
C GLU A 217 7.75 -22.04 -7.98
N LEU A 218 8.13 -20.77 -8.04
CA LEU A 218 7.47 -19.76 -8.87
C LEU A 218 7.59 -20.05 -10.37
N MET A 219 8.73 -20.60 -10.82
CA MET A 219 8.89 -21.05 -12.21
C MET A 219 7.90 -22.17 -12.54
N GLN A 220 7.69 -23.11 -11.63
CA GLN A 220 6.69 -24.18 -11.83
C GLN A 220 5.27 -23.63 -11.85
N GLU A 221 4.95 -22.64 -11.01
CA GLU A 221 3.65 -21.95 -11.04
C GLU A 221 3.41 -21.24 -12.38
N LEU A 222 4.43 -20.54 -12.91
CA LEU A 222 4.38 -19.91 -14.23
C LEU A 222 4.10 -20.92 -15.35
N ILE A 223 4.80 -22.06 -15.34
CA ILE A 223 4.62 -23.15 -16.30
C ILE A 223 3.18 -23.68 -16.23
N LYS A 224 2.70 -24.04 -15.03
CA LYS A 224 1.33 -24.53 -14.81
C LYS A 224 0.27 -23.54 -15.31
N LYS A 225 0.43 -22.25 -15.00
CA LYS A 225 -0.49 -21.18 -15.41
C LYS A 225 -0.54 -21.01 -16.93
N THR A 226 0.57 -21.19 -17.63
CA THR A 226 0.66 -20.89 -19.07
C THR A 226 0.39 -22.11 -19.95
N GLU A 227 0.86 -23.29 -19.56
CA GLU A 227 0.70 -24.53 -20.33
C GLU A 227 -0.59 -25.28 -19.97
N GLY A 228 -1.11 -25.10 -18.76
CA GLY A 228 -2.44 -25.60 -18.38
C GLY A 228 -3.59 -24.94 -19.15
N ASN A 229 -3.38 -23.73 -19.68
CA ASN A 229 -4.35 -22.99 -20.50
C ASN A 229 -4.18 -23.22 -22.02
N GLU A 230 -3.14 -23.93 -22.47
CA GLU A 230 -2.97 -24.30 -23.90
C GLU A 230 -3.80 -25.54 -24.29
N ASN A 231 -4.39 -26.24 -23.32
CA ASN A 231 -5.20 -27.46 -23.49
C ASN A 231 -6.68 -27.29 -23.09
N ALA A 232 -7.18 -26.07 -22.94
CA ALA A 232 -8.57 -25.75 -22.56
C ALA A 232 -9.30 -24.97 -23.66
#